data_AF-A0A9W8Y0X4-F1
#
_entry.id   AF-A0A9W8Y0X4-F1
#
_cell.length_a   1.000
_cell.length_b   1.000
_cell.length_c   1.000
_cell.angle_alpha   90.00
_cell.angle_beta   90.00
_cell.angle_gamma   90.00
#
_symmetry.space_group_name_H-M   'P 1'
#
loop_
_entity.id
_entity.type
_entity.pdbx_description
1 polymer ?
#
loop_
_entity_poly.entity_id
_entity_poly.type
_entity_poly.pdbx_seq_one_letter_code
_entity_poly.pdbx_strand_id
1 'polypeptide(L)'
;MSVRSLIDECILTIAPSVARTTFPHQPIKPLTPRTKYTLEWLKGLVPQQLAAILLERHRMAADDLTHFRYGIPAGDPAGDVVRARVANGWRVLQRLSNISREVHAKDVSIYKQLLSSRYKLESLLQKDDVVLERRLAYMKNLSDDLAKDYRFMFTLLSATFSTSIKNIGGDHEPWIFDFGDGIDGQRAIRRGESWLTWFVLAEGPEMFWKQWWSLPLESSQNYIRDLALSTFRKLPSALTDHQRALAQRYAESTYKSAALHDLFNSLRLLGDYATRRSQDEQAGGTQEKRVMAHVHFPVNFRCPDDVVKKFERLGGRNLIVQFEGSTELGAVI
;
A
#
# COMPACT_ATOMS: atom_id res chain seq x y z
N MET A 1 -23.83 -23.44 -3.59
CA MET A 1 -24.01 -21.98 -3.64
C MET A 1 -23.82 -21.52 -5.08
N SER A 2 -24.74 -20.76 -5.68
CA SER A 2 -24.60 -20.29 -7.06
C SER A 2 -23.75 -19.03 -7.11
N VAL A 3 -23.12 -18.72 -8.25
CA VAL A 3 -22.37 -17.45 -8.43
C VAL A 3 -23.29 -16.26 -8.16
N ARG A 4 -24.57 -16.36 -8.54
CA ARG A 4 -25.56 -15.31 -8.30
C ARG A 4 -25.86 -15.12 -6.82
N SER A 5 -26.06 -16.21 -6.06
CA SER A 5 -26.32 -16.10 -4.61
C SER A 5 -25.13 -15.49 -3.86
N LEU A 6 -23.89 -15.83 -4.25
CA LEU A 6 -22.69 -15.21 -3.70
C LEU A 6 -22.64 -13.70 -4.00
N ILE A 7 -22.92 -13.30 -5.24
CA ILE A 7 -22.96 -11.89 -5.64
C ILE A 7 -24.02 -11.14 -4.83
N ASP A 8 -25.22 -11.69 -4.71
CA ASP A 8 -26.31 -11.05 -3.97
C ASP A 8 -25.97 -10.93 -2.46
N GLU A 9 -25.33 -11.93 -1.86
CA GLU A 9 -24.84 -11.87 -0.47
C GLU A 9 -23.73 -10.82 -0.28
N CYS A 10 -22.77 -10.75 -1.21
CA CYS A 10 -21.71 -9.73 -1.17
C CYS A 10 -22.23 -8.31 -1.43
N ILE A 11 -23.26 -8.15 -2.28
CA ILE A 11 -23.94 -6.86 -2.51
C ILE A 11 -24.65 -6.38 -1.24
N LEU A 12 -25.06 -7.28 -0.35
CA LEU A 12 -25.72 -6.90 0.90
C LEU A 12 -24.72 -6.60 2.03
N THR A 13 -23.49 -7.11 1.95
CA THR A 13 -22.50 -7.02 3.02
C THR A 13 -21.35 -6.08 2.66
N ILE A 14 -20.59 -6.40 1.63
CA ILE A 14 -19.36 -5.70 1.23
C ILE A 14 -19.70 -4.41 0.50
N ALA A 15 -20.60 -4.44 -0.49
CA ALA A 15 -20.90 -3.26 -1.30
C ALA A 15 -21.49 -2.09 -0.48
N PRO A 16 -22.40 -2.30 0.49
CA PRO A 16 -22.94 -1.22 1.29
C PRO A 16 -21.96 -0.76 2.36
N SER A 17 -21.13 -1.65 2.90
CA SER A 17 -20.03 -1.27 3.78
C SER A 17 -19.05 -0.37 3.03
N VAL A 18 -18.56 -0.80 1.86
CA VAL A 18 -17.67 -0.01 1.01
C VAL A 18 -18.33 1.32 0.65
N ALA A 19 -19.54 1.31 0.11
CA ALA A 19 -20.16 2.53 -0.37
C ALA A 19 -20.66 3.46 0.75
N ARG A 20 -21.03 2.99 1.95
CA ARG A 20 -21.39 3.87 3.08
C ARG A 20 -20.19 4.62 3.62
N THR A 21 -19.03 3.99 3.64
CA THR A 21 -17.83 4.62 4.19
C THR A 21 -17.09 5.44 3.13
N THR A 22 -17.21 5.07 1.86
CA THR A 22 -16.68 5.83 0.72
C THR A 22 -17.62 6.96 0.27
N PHE A 23 -18.93 6.84 0.49
CA PHE A 23 -19.93 7.84 0.09
C PHE A 23 -21.02 7.98 1.16
N PRO A 24 -20.69 8.47 2.38
CA PRO A 24 -21.62 8.50 3.52
C PRO A 24 -22.88 9.32 3.31
N HIS A 25 -22.89 10.19 2.29
CA HIS A 25 -24.00 11.08 1.98
C HIS A 25 -24.67 10.81 0.64
N GLN A 26 -24.19 9.83 -0.14
CA GLN A 26 -24.85 9.45 -1.39
C GLN A 26 -25.72 8.20 -1.16
N PRO A 27 -27.01 8.23 -1.53
CA PRO A 27 -27.82 7.03 -1.53
C PRO A 27 -27.18 6.03 -2.50
N ILE A 28 -26.74 4.90 -1.97
CA ILE A 28 -26.17 3.81 -2.77
C ILE A 28 -27.28 3.30 -3.67
N LYS A 29 -27.34 3.80 -4.90
CA LYS A 29 -28.27 3.29 -5.90
C LYS A 29 -27.67 2.00 -6.44
N PRO A 30 -28.27 0.83 -6.19
CA PRO A 30 -27.80 -0.38 -6.83
C PRO A 30 -27.80 -0.19 -8.35
N LEU A 31 -26.73 -0.66 -9.01
CA LEU A 31 -26.61 -0.64 -10.46
C LEU A 31 -27.84 -1.33 -11.04
N THR A 32 -28.60 -0.57 -11.82
CA THR A 32 -29.74 -1.07 -12.56
C THR A 32 -29.31 -1.14 -14.04
N PRO A 33 -29.46 -2.29 -14.73
CA PRO A 33 -30.00 -3.57 -14.26
C PRO A 33 -29.03 -4.41 -13.39
N ARG A 34 -29.59 -5.29 -12.55
CA ARG A 34 -28.85 -6.25 -11.68
C ARG A 34 -27.91 -7.20 -12.43
N THR A 35 -28.07 -7.32 -13.74
CA THR A 35 -27.19 -8.10 -14.63
C THR A 35 -25.79 -7.50 -14.74
N LYS A 36 -25.59 -6.23 -14.37
CA LYS A 36 -24.27 -5.57 -14.31
C LYS A 36 -23.38 -6.09 -13.18
N TYR A 37 -23.95 -6.75 -12.18
CA TYR A 37 -23.18 -7.36 -11.09
C TYR A 37 -22.64 -8.73 -11.53
N THR A 38 -21.34 -8.77 -11.83
CA THR A 38 -20.62 -9.98 -12.24
C THR A 38 -19.64 -10.41 -11.14
N LEU A 39 -19.07 -11.62 -11.26
CA LEU A 39 -17.98 -12.06 -10.38
C LEU A 39 -16.75 -11.17 -10.53
N GLU A 40 -16.50 -10.64 -11.73
CA GLU A 40 -15.43 -9.69 -12.01
C GLU A 40 -15.65 -8.36 -11.27
N TRP A 41 -16.88 -7.85 -11.28
CA TRP A 41 -17.25 -6.68 -10.50
C TRP A 41 -16.96 -6.89 -9.01
N LEU A 42 -17.36 -8.04 -8.46
CA LEU A 42 -17.11 -8.38 -7.05
C LEU A 42 -15.60 -8.45 -6.73
N LYS A 43 -14.82 -9.10 -7.61
CA LYS A 43 -13.34 -9.15 -7.50
C LYS A 43 -12.70 -7.77 -7.61
N GLY A 44 -13.37 -6.81 -8.24
CA GLY A 44 -12.91 -5.43 -8.41
C GLY A 44 -13.07 -4.55 -7.17
N LEU A 45 -13.97 -4.89 -6.24
CA LEU A 45 -14.32 -4.02 -5.11
C LEU A 45 -13.14 -3.77 -4.16
N VAL A 46 -12.39 -4.82 -3.79
CA VAL A 46 -11.25 -4.68 -2.87
C VAL A 46 -10.14 -3.80 -3.48
N PRO A 47 -9.64 -4.06 -4.70
CA PRO A 47 -8.68 -3.17 -5.36
C PRO A 47 -9.15 -1.72 -5.50
N GLN A 48 -10.43 -1.50 -5.80
CA GLN A 48 -11.00 -0.14 -5.91
C GLN A 48 -11.03 0.57 -4.56
N GLN A 49 -11.43 -0.12 -3.49
CA GLN A 49 -11.46 0.46 -2.15
C GLN A 49 -10.04 0.77 -1.65
N LEU A 50 -9.09 -0.13 -1.86
CA LEU A 50 -7.69 0.13 -1.52
C LEU A 50 -7.11 1.31 -2.33
N ALA A 51 -7.50 1.47 -3.60
CA ALA A 51 -7.10 2.62 -4.41
C ALA A 51 -7.67 3.94 -3.89
N ALA A 52 -8.95 3.97 -3.49
CA ALA A 52 -9.61 5.13 -2.92
C ALA A 52 -8.94 5.56 -1.60
N ILE A 53 -8.72 4.60 -0.69
CA ILE A 53 -8.01 4.84 0.56
C ILE A 53 -6.60 5.35 0.29
N LEU A 54 -5.86 4.68 -0.60
CA LEU A 54 -4.49 5.04 -0.91
C LEU A 54 -4.40 6.49 -1.41
N LEU A 55 -5.22 6.88 -2.38
CA LEU A 55 -5.15 8.23 -2.96
C LEU A 55 -5.68 9.33 -2.05
N GLU A 56 -6.72 9.09 -1.25
CA GLU A 56 -7.27 10.11 -0.34
C GLU A 56 -6.34 10.38 0.86
N ARG A 57 -5.72 9.31 1.37
CA ARG A 57 -4.85 9.36 2.54
C ARG A 57 -3.41 9.69 2.19
N HIS A 58 -2.98 9.44 0.95
CA HIS A 58 -1.67 9.88 0.49
C HIS A 58 -1.55 11.39 0.61
N ARG A 59 -0.42 11.83 1.16
CA ARG A 59 -0.07 13.25 1.31
C ARG A 59 1.07 13.52 0.36
N MET A 60 0.79 14.18 -0.75
CA MET A 60 1.84 14.72 -1.59
C MET A 60 2.40 15.95 -0.88
N ALA A 61 3.67 15.91 -0.52
CA ALA A 61 4.42 17.11 -0.21
C ALA A 61 4.94 17.63 -1.55
N ALA A 62 4.30 18.66 -2.10
CA ALA A 62 4.97 19.49 -3.10
C ALA A 62 5.90 20.45 -2.36
N ASP A 63 7.08 20.71 -2.94
CA ASP A 63 8.01 21.74 -2.47
C ASP A 63 7.27 23.07 -2.23
N ASP A 64 7.81 23.87 -1.33
CA ASP A 64 7.27 25.08 -0.68
C ASP A 64 6.61 26.14 -1.61
N LEU A 65 6.73 25.99 -2.93
CA LEU A 65 6.19 26.88 -3.95
C LEU A 65 4.71 26.65 -4.27
N THR A 66 4.16 25.47 -3.97
CA THR A 66 2.74 25.19 -4.23
C THR A 66 2.13 24.56 -3.00
N HIS A 67 1.32 25.30 -2.24
CA HIS A 67 0.70 24.89 -0.97
C HIS A 67 -0.29 23.69 -1.08
N PHE A 68 -0.20 22.85 -2.09
CA PHE A 68 -1.13 21.75 -2.34
C PHE A 68 -0.71 20.48 -1.59
N ARG A 69 -1.07 20.38 -0.31
CA ARG A 69 -1.08 19.11 0.43
C ARG A 69 -2.43 18.42 0.29
N TYR A 70 -2.76 17.91 -0.89
CA TYR A 70 -4.03 17.22 -1.08
C TYR A 70 -3.88 15.78 -1.61
N GLY A 71 -4.49 14.84 -0.89
CA GLY A 71 -4.90 13.56 -1.47
C GLY A 71 -6.20 13.72 -2.26
N ILE A 72 -6.47 12.78 -3.16
CA ILE A 72 -7.66 12.78 -4.04
C ILE A 72 -8.86 12.26 -3.23
N PRO A 73 -9.89 13.07 -2.94
CA PRO A 73 -11.07 12.59 -2.21
C PRO A 73 -11.72 11.42 -2.94
N ALA A 74 -12.13 10.39 -2.19
CA ALA A 74 -12.74 9.19 -2.77
C ALA A 74 -14.05 9.49 -3.52
N GLY A 75 -14.75 10.57 -3.12
CA GLY A 75 -15.96 11.08 -3.75
C GLY A 75 -15.76 11.82 -5.08
N ASP A 76 -14.54 12.29 -5.37
CA ASP A 76 -14.30 13.22 -6.48
C ASP A 76 -14.18 12.51 -7.84
N PRO A 77 -15.15 12.66 -8.77
CA PRO A 77 -15.14 11.96 -10.05
C PRO A 77 -13.91 12.25 -10.91
N ALA A 78 -13.27 13.43 -10.76
CA ALA A 78 -12.04 13.75 -11.50
C ALA A 78 -10.88 12.80 -11.13
N GLY A 79 -10.96 12.17 -9.96
CA GLY A 79 -10.03 11.16 -9.47
C GLY A 79 -10.23 9.74 -10.01
N ASP A 80 -11.31 9.47 -10.75
CA ASP A 80 -11.67 8.09 -11.15
C ASP A 80 -10.64 7.43 -12.05
N VAL A 81 -10.07 8.19 -12.99
CA VAL A 81 -9.01 7.69 -13.88
C VAL A 81 -7.77 7.29 -13.07
N VAL A 82 -7.37 8.10 -12.10
CA VAL A 82 -6.22 7.82 -11.23
C VAL A 82 -6.51 6.60 -10.34
N ARG A 83 -7.70 6.55 -9.72
CA ARG A 83 -8.16 5.40 -8.92
C ARG A 83 -8.16 4.11 -9.72
N ALA A 84 -8.61 4.13 -10.98
CA ALA A 84 -8.62 2.96 -11.84
C ALA A 84 -7.22 2.40 -12.09
N ARG A 85 -6.23 3.27 -12.36
CA ARG A 85 -4.83 2.87 -12.51
C ARG A 85 -4.24 2.31 -11.23
N VAL A 86 -4.50 2.95 -10.08
CA VAL A 86 -4.05 2.42 -8.78
C VAL A 86 -4.70 1.06 -8.49
N ALA A 87 -5.99 0.88 -8.81
CA ALA A 87 -6.68 -0.39 -8.66
C ALA A 87 -6.11 -1.49 -9.56
N ASN A 88 -5.69 -1.17 -10.79
CA ASN A 88 -4.95 -2.09 -11.65
C ASN A 88 -3.64 -2.54 -10.98
N GLY A 89 -2.89 -1.61 -10.40
CA GLY A 89 -1.67 -1.94 -9.66
C GLY A 89 -1.93 -2.90 -8.49
N TRP A 90 -3.01 -2.71 -7.74
CA TRP A 90 -3.43 -3.64 -6.68
C TRP A 90 -3.74 -5.05 -7.21
N ARG A 91 -4.35 -5.18 -8.39
CA ARG A 91 -4.59 -6.49 -9.02
C ARG A 91 -3.29 -7.19 -9.40
N VAL A 92 -2.32 -6.44 -9.93
CA VAL A 92 -0.98 -6.95 -10.23
C VAL A 92 -0.32 -7.46 -8.95
N LEU A 93 -0.36 -6.68 -7.85
CA LEU A 93 0.16 -7.10 -6.55
C LEU A 93 -0.53 -8.36 -6.01
N GLN A 94 -1.86 -8.47 -6.15
CA GLN A 94 -2.59 -9.69 -5.78
C GLN A 94 -2.08 -10.90 -6.53
N ARG A 95 -1.84 -10.78 -7.84
CA ARG A 95 -1.34 -11.90 -8.64
C ARG A 95 0.07 -12.31 -8.21
N LEU A 96 0.94 -11.34 -7.92
CA LEU A 96 2.30 -11.58 -7.43
C LEU A 96 2.33 -12.29 -6.06
N SER A 97 1.40 -11.96 -5.16
CA SER A 97 1.24 -12.66 -3.89
C SER A 97 0.68 -14.07 -4.06
N ASN A 98 -0.28 -14.25 -4.97
CA ASN A 98 -0.80 -15.59 -5.27
C ASN A 98 0.29 -16.53 -5.77
N ILE A 99 1.26 -16.04 -6.56
CA ILE A 99 2.43 -16.82 -6.99
C ILE A 99 3.21 -17.35 -5.78
N SER A 100 3.46 -16.52 -4.76
CA SER A 100 4.10 -16.97 -3.51
C SER A 100 3.30 -18.05 -2.82
N ARG A 101 2.00 -17.80 -2.60
CA ARG A 101 1.11 -18.77 -1.94
C ARG A 101 1.11 -20.11 -2.68
N GLU A 102 1.02 -20.09 -4.01
CA GLU A 102 1.05 -21.30 -4.86
C GLU A 102 2.37 -22.08 -4.73
N VAL A 103 3.52 -21.41 -4.64
CA VAL A 103 4.82 -22.08 -4.47
C VAL A 103 4.97 -22.65 -3.07
N HIS A 104 4.58 -21.91 -2.03
CA HIS A 104 4.70 -22.38 -0.64
C HIS A 104 3.68 -23.48 -0.30
N ALA A 105 2.49 -23.48 -0.92
CA ALA A 105 1.44 -24.48 -0.67
C ALA A 105 1.72 -25.86 -1.27
N LYS A 106 2.50 -25.94 -2.36
CA LYS A 106 2.80 -27.20 -3.08
C LYS A 106 3.65 -28.20 -2.29
N ASP A 107 3.99 -27.88 -1.05
CA ASP A 107 5.07 -28.56 -0.34
C ASP A 107 4.57 -29.23 0.95
N VAL A 108 3.73 -30.25 0.75
CA VAL A 108 3.16 -31.15 1.78
C VAL A 108 3.90 -32.50 1.79
N SER A 109 5.20 -32.49 1.50
CA SER A 109 6.00 -33.72 1.62
C SER A 109 6.26 -34.04 3.11
N ILE A 110 5.72 -35.18 3.55
CA ILE A 110 5.76 -35.72 4.93
C ILE A 110 7.20 -35.82 5.48
N TYR A 111 8.21 -35.88 4.62
CA TYR A 111 9.62 -36.04 5.00
C TYR A 111 10.26 -34.82 5.69
N LYS A 112 9.58 -33.67 5.74
CA LYS A 112 10.14 -32.40 6.28
C LYS A 112 10.34 -32.34 7.78
N GLN A 113 9.65 -33.18 8.56
CA GLN A 113 9.81 -33.16 10.01
C GLN A 113 11.16 -33.75 10.45
N LEU A 114 11.79 -34.58 9.61
CA LEU A 114 13.04 -35.26 9.93
C LEU A 114 14.30 -34.57 9.37
N LEU A 115 14.14 -33.54 8.54
CA LEU A 115 15.27 -32.84 7.92
C LEU A 115 15.97 -31.90 8.92
N SER A 116 17.30 -31.86 8.86
CA SER A 116 18.13 -30.94 9.65
C SER A 116 17.79 -29.48 9.35
N SER A 117 18.12 -28.57 10.28
CA SER A 117 17.92 -27.12 10.13
C SER A 117 18.53 -26.57 8.84
N ARG A 118 19.68 -27.12 8.41
CA ARG A 118 20.35 -26.75 7.16
C ARG A 118 19.51 -27.05 5.92
N TYR A 119 18.92 -28.24 5.84
CA TYR A 119 18.02 -28.61 4.73
C TYR A 119 16.74 -27.78 4.71
N LYS A 120 16.23 -27.39 5.89
CA LYS A 120 15.07 -26.50 5.99
C LYS A 120 15.37 -25.12 5.40
N LEU A 121 16.54 -24.54 5.72
CA LEU A 121 16.95 -23.26 5.17
C LEU A 121 17.15 -23.34 3.65
N GLU A 122 17.89 -24.33 3.16
CA GLU A 122 18.14 -24.50 1.72
C GLU A 122 16.85 -24.68 0.92
N SER A 123 15.89 -25.46 1.46
CA SER A 123 14.56 -25.60 0.87
C SER A 123 13.78 -24.28 0.80
N LEU A 124 13.92 -23.40 1.80
CA LEU A 124 13.28 -22.08 1.79
C LEU A 124 13.92 -21.16 0.75
N LEU A 125 15.25 -21.15 0.63
CA LEU A 125 15.98 -20.38 -0.38
C LEU A 125 15.55 -20.80 -1.80
N GLN A 126 15.56 -22.10 -2.08
CA GLN A 126 15.16 -22.64 -3.38
C GLN A 126 13.70 -22.27 -3.74
N LYS A 127 12.81 -22.22 -2.75
CA LYS A 127 11.42 -21.79 -2.99
C LYS A 127 11.34 -20.32 -3.37
N ASP A 128 12.06 -19.47 -2.66
CA ASP A 128 12.03 -18.03 -2.92
C ASP A 128 12.66 -17.71 -4.29
N ASP A 129 13.65 -18.48 -4.73
CA ASP A 129 14.15 -18.45 -6.11
C ASP A 129 13.06 -18.80 -7.13
N VAL A 130 12.31 -19.89 -6.91
CA VAL A 130 11.17 -20.29 -7.77
C VAL A 130 10.06 -19.23 -7.76
N VAL A 131 9.80 -18.60 -6.61
CA VAL A 131 8.86 -17.46 -6.51
C VAL A 131 9.34 -16.31 -7.37
N LEU A 132 10.61 -15.92 -7.28
CA LEU A 132 11.18 -14.85 -8.10
C LEU A 132 11.04 -15.19 -9.59
N GLU A 133 11.46 -16.37 -10.03
CA GLU A 133 11.37 -16.80 -11.43
C GLU A 133 9.94 -16.67 -11.99
N ARG A 134 8.94 -17.16 -11.24
CA ARG A 134 7.54 -17.07 -11.66
C ARG A 134 7.01 -15.64 -11.69
N ARG A 135 7.39 -14.79 -10.72
CA ARG A 135 7.04 -13.37 -10.71
C ARG A 135 7.65 -12.64 -11.90
N LEU A 136 8.93 -12.90 -12.21
CA LEU A 136 9.61 -12.33 -13.38
C LEU A 136 8.96 -12.77 -14.69
N ALA A 137 8.59 -14.05 -14.81
CA ALA A 137 7.86 -14.56 -15.97
C ALA A 137 6.49 -13.89 -16.13
N TYR A 138 5.77 -13.67 -15.02
CA TYR A 138 4.50 -12.93 -15.04
C TYR A 138 4.69 -11.48 -15.48
N MET A 139 5.68 -10.77 -14.91
CA MET A 139 5.97 -9.38 -15.27
C MET A 139 6.39 -9.23 -16.73
N LYS A 140 7.15 -10.18 -17.27
CA LYS A 140 7.55 -10.20 -18.69
C LYS A 140 6.35 -10.29 -19.64
N ASN A 141 5.26 -10.95 -19.22
CA ASN A 141 4.05 -11.14 -20.02
C ASN A 141 2.96 -10.09 -19.71
N LEU A 142 3.23 -9.15 -18.81
CA LEU A 142 2.30 -8.10 -18.43
C LEU A 142 2.32 -7.01 -19.51
N SER A 143 1.16 -6.39 -19.79
CA SER A 143 1.15 -5.22 -20.67
C SER A 143 1.90 -4.04 -20.04
N ASP A 144 2.48 -3.19 -20.88
CA ASP A 144 3.20 -2.00 -20.44
C ASP A 144 2.35 -1.13 -19.49
N ASP A 145 1.07 -0.92 -19.83
CA ASP A 145 0.13 -0.14 -19.00
C ASP A 145 -0.06 -0.74 -17.61
N LEU A 146 -0.22 -2.05 -17.49
CA LEU A 146 -0.38 -2.72 -16.20
C LEU A 146 0.93 -2.70 -15.39
N ALA A 147 2.08 -2.81 -16.05
CA ALA A 147 3.38 -2.67 -15.39
C ALA A 147 3.58 -1.25 -14.84
N LYS A 148 3.18 -0.22 -15.60
CA LYS A 148 3.19 1.18 -15.19
C LYS A 148 2.22 1.43 -14.04
N ASP A 149 1.01 0.90 -14.12
CA ASP A 149 -0.02 1.01 -13.08
C ASP A 149 0.44 0.36 -11.77
N TYR A 150 1.06 -0.82 -11.84
CA TYR A 150 1.68 -1.48 -10.70
C TYR A 150 2.76 -0.60 -10.06
N ARG A 151 3.68 -0.07 -10.86
CA ARG A 151 4.75 0.81 -10.37
C ARG A 151 4.22 2.09 -9.76
N PHE A 152 3.21 2.70 -10.37
CA PHE A 152 2.55 3.89 -9.87
C PHE A 152 1.89 3.63 -8.51
N MET A 153 1.09 2.57 -8.42
CA MET A 153 0.47 2.13 -7.15
C MET A 153 1.54 1.88 -6.09
N PHE A 154 2.61 1.15 -6.40
CA PHE A 154 3.65 0.80 -5.43
C PHE A 154 4.44 2.04 -4.95
N THR A 155 4.64 3.03 -5.83
CA THR A 155 5.26 4.32 -5.47
C THR A 155 4.40 5.09 -4.46
N LEU A 156 3.08 5.12 -4.65
CA LEU A 156 2.15 5.71 -3.68
C LEU A 156 2.13 4.91 -2.38
N LEU A 157 2.14 3.59 -2.48
CA LEU A 157 2.11 2.67 -1.35
C LEU A 157 3.35 2.80 -0.46
N SER A 158 4.52 3.11 -1.04
CA SER A 158 5.75 3.29 -0.26
C SER A 158 5.63 4.42 0.78
N ALA A 159 4.77 5.41 0.53
CA ALA A 159 4.53 6.51 1.47
C ALA A 159 3.71 6.10 2.70
N THR A 160 3.08 4.92 2.67
CA THR A 160 2.37 4.37 3.83
C THR A 160 3.33 3.93 4.92
N PHE A 161 4.54 3.49 4.55
CA PHE A 161 5.60 3.15 5.48
C PHE A 161 6.38 4.42 5.84
N SER A 162 6.35 4.81 7.10
CA SER A 162 6.97 6.05 7.55
C SER A 162 7.62 5.92 8.91
N THR A 163 8.75 6.60 9.07
CA THR A 163 9.24 7.06 10.36
C THR A 163 8.75 8.50 10.57
N SER A 164 8.40 8.85 11.80
CA SER A 164 7.94 10.20 12.14
C SER A 164 8.62 10.65 13.41
N ILE A 165 9.00 11.93 13.50
CA ILE A 165 9.50 12.54 14.75
C ILE A 165 8.49 12.45 15.90
N LYS A 166 7.22 12.19 15.60
CA LYS A 166 6.18 11.91 16.61
C LYS A 166 6.26 10.49 17.16
N ASN A 167 6.89 9.58 16.43
CA ASN A 167 7.06 8.18 16.81
C ASN A 167 8.40 8.01 17.57
N ILE A 168 8.56 8.71 18.67
CA ILE A 168 9.73 8.59 19.56
C ILE A 168 9.37 7.76 20.80
N GLY A 169 10.37 7.18 21.46
CA GLY A 169 10.17 6.39 22.66
C GLY A 169 9.98 4.88 22.42
N GLY A 170 9.84 4.15 23.52
CA GLY A 170 9.79 2.68 23.53
C GLY A 170 8.51 2.09 22.95
N ASP A 171 7.45 2.89 22.81
CA ASP A 171 6.13 2.44 22.31
C ASP A 171 6.13 2.17 20.80
N HIS A 172 7.18 2.62 20.11
CA HIS A 172 7.36 2.40 18.68
C HIS A 172 8.53 1.45 18.43
N GLU A 173 8.31 0.51 17.53
CA GLU A 173 9.34 -0.43 17.09
C GLU A 173 10.27 0.22 16.05
N PRO A 174 11.58 0.01 16.14
CA PRO A 174 12.54 0.55 15.18
C PRO A 174 12.34 -0.02 13.78
N TRP A 175 12.81 0.72 12.78
CA TRP A 175 12.96 0.19 11.43
C TRP A 175 14.12 -0.80 11.39
N ILE A 176 13.84 -2.09 11.20
CA ILE A 176 14.86 -3.16 11.26
C ILE A 176 15.10 -3.87 9.93
N PHE A 177 14.42 -3.48 8.85
CA PHE A 177 14.40 -4.27 7.61
C PHE A 177 15.61 -4.04 6.71
N ASP A 178 16.27 -2.89 6.83
CA ASP A 178 17.34 -2.46 5.95
C ASP A 178 18.61 -2.13 6.76
N PHE A 179 19.79 -2.43 6.19
CA PHE A 179 21.07 -2.12 6.84
C PHE A 179 21.27 -0.60 6.87
N GLY A 180 21.58 -0.07 8.06
CA GLY A 180 21.83 1.35 8.30
C GLY A 180 20.64 2.02 8.96
N ASP A 181 20.83 2.39 10.24
CA ASP A 181 19.87 3.08 11.09
C ASP A 181 19.45 4.45 10.50
N GLY A 182 18.39 4.53 9.67
CA GLY A 182 18.05 5.83 9.09
C GLY A 182 16.87 5.93 8.10
N ILE A 183 16.70 7.17 7.60
CA ILE A 183 15.67 7.65 6.64
C ILE A 183 15.68 6.89 5.30
N ASP A 184 16.78 6.23 4.96
CA ASP A 184 16.95 5.56 3.67
C ASP A 184 16.12 4.27 3.53
N GLY A 185 15.57 3.72 4.61
CA GLY A 185 14.65 2.58 4.57
C GLY A 185 13.38 2.85 3.74
N GLN A 186 12.81 4.05 3.84
CA GLN A 186 11.65 4.43 3.02
C GLN A 186 12.02 4.54 1.53
N ARG A 187 13.24 5.01 1.23
CA ARG A 187 13.75 5.09 -0.15
C ARG A 187 13.99 3.69 -0.73
N ALA A 188 14.47 2.75 0.08
CA ALA A 188 14.65 1.35 -0.32
C ALA A 188 13.31 0.68 -0.66
N ILE A 189 12.25 0.91 0.13
CA ILE A 189 10.91 0.43 -0.25
C ILE A 189 10.45 1.07 -1.55
N ARG A 190 10.55 2.40 -1.69
CA ARG A 190 10.13 3.08 -2.92
C ARG A 190 10.85 2.55 -4.16
N ARG A 191 12.13 2.20 -4.00
CA ARG A 191 12.95 1.56 -5.04
C ARG A 191 12.64 0.07 -5.24
N GLY A 192 11.89 -0.54 -4.34
CA GLY A 192 11.60 -1.97 -4.37
C GLY A 192 12.76 -2.86 -3.91
N GLU A 193 13.81 -2.29 -3.33
CA GLU A 193 15.06 -2.97 -2.99
C GLU A 193 15.10 -3.50 -1.55
N SER A 194 14.13 -3.13 -0.72
CA SER A 194 14.07 -3.53 0.70
C SER A 194 13.55 -4.96 0.91
N TRP A 195 13.89 -5.56 2.06
CA TRP A 195 13.21 -6.79 2.51
C TRP A 195 11.70 -6.59 2.65
N LEU A 196 11.27 -5.41 3.12
CA LEU A 196 9.85 -5.11 3.29
C LEU A 196 9.10 -5.13 1.96
N THR A 197 9.76 -4.80 0.85
CA THR A 197 9.21 -4.99 -0.50
C THR A 197 8.92 -6.46 -0.78
N TRP A 198 9.87 -7.36 -0.47
CA TRP A 198 9.65 -8.81 -0.64
C TRP A 198 8.48 -9.31 0.20
N PHE A 199 8.39 -8.84 1.44
CA PHE A 199 7.28 -9.12 2.34
C PHE A 199 5.94 -8.63 1.77
N VAL A 200 5.86 -7.39 1.28
CA VAL A 200 4.64 -6.84 0.65
C VAL A 200 4.22 -7.67 -0.56
N LEU A 201 5.18 -8.09 -1.38
CA LEU A 201 4.91 -8.96 -2.53
C LEU A 201 4.38 -10.33 -2.09
N ALA A 202 4.84 -10.87 -0.96
CA ALA A 202 4.43 -12.17 -0.46
C ALA A 202 3.02 -12.13 0.15
N GLU A 203 2.76 -11.18 1.05
CA GLU A 203 1.47 -11.02 1.74
C GLU A 203 0.36 -10.51 0.80
N GLY A 204 0.70 -9.56 -0.07
CA GLY A 204 -0.20 -8.97 -1.04
C GLY A 204 -1.17 -7.93 -0.45
N PRO A 205 -2.26 -7.61 -1.17
CA PRO A 205 -3.22 -6.59 -0.77
C PRO A 205 -4.02 -6.90 0.49
N GLU A 206 -4.09 -8.17 0.88
CA GLU A 206 -4.91 -8.64 2.00
C GLU A 206 -4.51 -8.01 3.34
N MET A 207 -3.23 -7.77 3.57
CA MET A 207 -2.78 -7.12 4.81
C MET A 207 -3.21 -5.65 4.90
N PHE A 208 -3.25 -4.95 3.77
CA PHE A 208 -3.78 -3.57 3.69
C PHE A 208 -5.28 -3.55 3.86
N TRP A 209 -5.99 -4.51 3.27
CA TRP A 209 -7.42 -4.68 3.52
C TRP A 209 -7.72 -4.90 5.01
N LYS A 210 -6.91 -5.71 5.69
CA LYS A 210 -7.04 -5.95 7.13
C LYS A 210 -6.84 -4.68 7.94
N GLN A 211 -5.71 -3.99 7.75
CA GLN A 211 -5.41 -2.78 8.51
C GLN A 211 -6.34 -1.60 8.17
N TRP A 212 -6.66 -1.38 6.90
CA TRP A 212 -7.40 -0.17 6.52
C TRP A 212 -8.90 -0.31 6.60
N TRP A 213 -9.42 -1.54 6.73
CA TRP A 213 -10.84 -1.76 6.56
C TRP A 213 -11.45 -2.87 7.43
N SER A 214 -10.87 -4.07 7.43
CA SER A 214 -11.60 -5.22 7.97
C SER A 214 -11.41 -5.45 9.46
N LEU A 215 -10.32 -4.97 10.04
CA LEU A 215 -10.04 -5.16 11.47
C LEU A 215 -10.71 -4.08 12.32
N PRO A 216 -11.10 -4.41 13.57
CA PRO A 216 -11.48 -3.41 14.56
C PRO A 216 -10.38 -2.37 14.78
N LEU A 217 -10.76 -1.17 15.21
CA LEU A 217 -9.86 -0.03 15.37
C LEU A 217 -8.61 -0.40 16.20
N GLU A 218 -8.84 -1.08 17.32
CA GLU A 218 -7.84 -1.48 18.30
C GLU A 218 -6.82 -2.46 17.72
N SER A 219 -7.25 -3.30 16.78
CA SER A 219 -6.39 -4.30 16.12
C SER A 219 -5.75 -3.78 14.83
N SER A 220 -6.22 -2.65 14.31
CA SER A 220 -5.86 -2.16 12.98
C SER A 220 -4.62 -1.27 12.98
N GLN A 221 -4.45 -0.40 14.00
CA GLN A 221 -3.51 0.73 13.98
C GLN A 221 -2.06 0.38 13.64
N ASN A 222 -1.61 -0.84 13.97
CA ASN A 222 -0.24 -1.30 13.70
C ASN A 222 -0.17 -2.69 13.06
N TYR A 223 -1.29 -3.19 12.51
CA TYR A 223 -1.38 -4.57 12.06
C TYR A 223 -0.27 -4.97 11.07
N ILE A 224 -0.03 -4.18 10.02
CA ILE A 224 1.00 -4.48 9.01
C ILE A 224 2.40 -4.42 9.62
N ARG A 225 2.65 -3.44 10.50
CA ARG A 225 3.94 -3.29 11.19
C ARG A 225 4.24 -4.52 12.03
N ASP A 226 3.29 -4.91 12.87
CA ASP A 226 3.46 -6.01 13.81
C ASP A 226 3.54 -7.36 13.07
N LEU A 227 2.79 -7.52 11.98
CA LEU A 227 2.89 -8.66 11.07
C LEU A 227 4.29 -8.73 10.42
N ALA A 228 4.79 -7.62 9.90
CA ALA A 228 6.11 -7.55 9.27
C ALA A 228 7.23 -7.86 10.28
N LEU A 229 7.20 -7.26 11.48
CA LEU A 229 8.18 -7.48 12.53
C LEU A 229 8.17 -8.91 13.04
N SER A 230 6.99 -9.46 13.31
CA SER A 230 6.86 -10.84 13.80
C SER A 230 7.29 -11.86 12.74
N THR A 231 7.11 -11.55 11.45
CA THR A 231 7.61 -12.36 10.34
C THR A 231 9.14 -12.28 10.28
N PHE A 232 9.68 -11.06 10.23
CA PHE A 232 11.13 -10.81 10.13
C PHE A 232 11.91 -11.48 11.26
N ARG A 233 11.46 -11.33 12.52
CA ARG A 233 12.12 -11.89 13.71
C ARG A 233 12.20 -13.43 13.72
N LYS A 234 11.33 -14.11 12.96
CA LYS A 234 11.31 -15.58 12.85
C LYS A 234 12.21 -16.10 11.73
N LEU A 235 12.69 -15.24 10.82
CA LEU A 235 13.49 -15.66 9.69
C LEU A 235 14.97 -15.80 10.07
N PRO A 236 15.66 -16.87 9.61
CA PRO A 236 17.12 -16.91 9.66
C PRO A 236 17.72 -15.74 8.88
N SER A 237 18.78 -15.10 9.40
CA SER A 237 19.42 -13.94 8.74
C SER A 237 19.77 -14.21 7.27
N ALA A 238 20.30 -15.40 6.98
CA ALA A 238 20.64 -15.79 5.61
C ALA A 238 19.44 -15.80 4.65
N LEU A 239 18.25 -16.14 5.14
CA LEU A 239 17.02 -16.10 4.33
C LEU A 239 16.58 -14.65 4.10
N THR A 240 16.65 -13.80 5.13
CA THR A 240 16.35 -12.37 5.02
C THR A 240 17.27 -11.68 3.99
N ASP A 241 18.57 -11.97 4.04
CA ASP A 241 19.54 -11.41 3.09
C ASP A 241 19.29 -11.88 1.66
N HIS A 242 18.96 -13.16 1.50
CA HIS A 242 18.56 -13.71 0.21
C HIS A 242 17.30 -13.02 -0.32
N GLN A 243 16.24 -12.89 0.49
CA GLN A 243 14.99 -12.22 0.11
C GLN A 243 15.20 -10.76 -0.30
N ARG A 244 16.13 -10.05 0.35
CA ARG A 244 16.54 -8.70 -0.06
C ARG A 244 17.17 -8.69 -1.45
N ALA A 245 18.10 -9.62 -1.73
CA ALA A 245 18.69 -9.76 -3.06
C ALA A 245 17.65 -10.10 -4.13
N LEU A 246 16.65 -10.93 -3.80
CA LEU A 246 15.53 -11.23 -4.71
C LEU A 246 14.64 -9.99 -4.96
N ALA A 247 14.35 -9.20 -3.92
CA ALA A 247 13.61 -7.94 -4.06
C ALA A 247 14.31 -6.97 -5.01
N GLN A 248 15.62 -6.80 -4.85
CA GLN A 248 16.44 -5.98 -5.75
C GLN A 248 16.37 -6.48 -7.20
N ARG A 249 16.58 -7.78 -7.44
CA ARG A 249 16.48 -8.37 -8.79
C ARG A 249 15.08 -8.18 -9.40
N TYR A 250 14.03 -8.35 -8.60
CA TYR A 250 12.65 -8.12 -9.02
C TYR A 250 12.40 -6.65 -9.40
N ALA A 251 12.88 -5.72 -8.58
CA ALA A 251 12.76 -4.29 -8.82
C ALA A 251 13.48 -3.88 -10.10
N GLU A 252 14.74 -4.30 -10.28
CA GLU A 252 15.53 -4.04 -11.51
C GLU A 252 14.81 -4.54 -12.77
N SER A 253 14.24 -5.74 -12.74
CA SER A 253 13.46 -6.25 -13.88
C SER A 253 12.19 -5.45 -14.11
N THR A 254 11.46 -5.10 -13.04
CA THR A 254 10.24 -4.29 -13.14
C THR A 254 10.54 -2.91 -13.71
N TYR A 255 11.68 -2.30 -13.33
CA TYR A 255 12.13 -1.02 -13.86
C TYR A 255 12.45 -1.09 -15.36
N LYS A 256 13.09 -2.18 -15.81
CA LYS A 256 13.37 -2.42 -17.22
C LYS A 256 12.08 -2.60 -18.02
N SER A 257 11.13 -3.38 -17.51
CA SER A 257 9.83 -3.60 -18.16
C SER A 257 8.95 -2.36 -18.20
N ALA A 258 8.97 -1.52 -17.17
CA ALA A 258 8.10 -0.34 -17.09
C ALA A 258 8.62 0.90 -17.83
N ALA A 259 9.73 0.81 -18.58
CA ALA A 259 10.44 1.91 -19.25
C ALA A 259 10.62 3.16 -18.35
N LEU A 260 11.81 3.31 -17.75
CA LEU A 260 12.15 4.33 -16.73
C LEU A 260 11.64 5.76 -16.97
N HIS A 261 11.43 6.18 -18.22
CA HIS A 261 10.92 7.50 -18.57
C HIS A 261 9.47 7.79 -18.12
N ASP A 262 8.67 6.78 -17.76
CA ASP A 262 7.23 6.94 -17.53
C ASP A 262 6.81 7.23 -16.07
N LEU A 263 7.74 7.20 -15.10
CA LEU A 263 7.39 7.56 -13.72
C LEU A 263 6.96 9.04 -13.63
N PHE A 264 7.61 9.90 -14.41
CA PHE A 264 7.22 11.30 -14.57
C PHE A 264 5.80 11.43 -15.15
N ASN A 265 5.41 10.57 -16.08
CA ASN A 265 4.05 10.58 -16.64
C ASN A 265 3.01 10.08 -15.63
N SER A 266 3.38 9.16 -14.74
CA SER A 266 2.48 8.71 -13.66
C SER A 266 2.28 9.81 -12.60
N LEU A 267 3.33 10.57 -12.26
CA LEU A 267 3.21 11.76 -11.42
C LEU A 267 2.45 12.89 -12.14
N ARG A 268 2.59 12.99 -13.47
CA ARG A 268 1.82 13.94 -14.28
C ARG A 268 0.31 13.72 -14.14
N LEU A 269 -0.18 12.50 -13.96
CA LEU A 269 -1.61 12.29 -13.70
C LEU A 269 -2.09 12.97 -12.41
N LEU A 270 -1.25 12.98 -11.38
CA LEU A 270 -1.55 13.67 -10.13
C LEU A 270 -1.51 15.18 -10.33
N GLY A 271 -0.55 15.68 -11.13
CA GLY A 271 -0.49 17.07 -11.56
C GLY A 271 -1.70 17.51 -12.38
N ASP A 272 -2.08 16.74 -13.40
CA ASP A 272 -3.25 16.99 -14.25
C ASP A 272 -4.54 17.01 -13.42
N TYR A 273 -4.69 16.09 -12.46
CA TYR A 273 -5.79 16.11 -11.49
C TYR A 273 -5.76 17.41 -10.66
N ALA A 274 -4.62 17.78 -10.09
CA ALA A 274 -4.48 18.98 -9.28
C ALA A 274 -4.80 20.26 -10.08
N THR A 275 -4.36 20.34 -11.34
CA THR A 275 -4.67 21.46 -12.24
C THR A 275 -6.17 21.55 -12.51
N ARG A 276 -6.82 20.44 -12.90
CA ARG A 276 -8.28 20.44 -13.12
C ARG A 276 -9.04 20.83 -11.87
N ARG A 277 -8.64 20.27 -10.72
CA ARG A 277 -9.28 20.57 -9.44
C ARG A 277 -9.17 22.05 -9.07
N SER A 278 -8.01 22.66 -9.29
CA SER A 278 -7.80 24.09 -9.10
C SER A 278 -8.68 24.95 -10.02
N GLN A 279 -8.84 24.54 -11.29
CA GLN A 279 -9.73 25.21 -12.24
C GLN A 279 -11.20 25.11 -11.81
N ASP A 280 -11.64 23.93 -11.36
CA ASP A 280 -13.00 23.72 -10.86
C ASP A 280 -13.28 24.57 -9.62
N GLU A 281 -12.32 24.71 -8.71
CA GLU A 281 -12.42 25.58 -7.53
C GLU A 281 -12.54 27.06 -7.91
N GLN A 282 -11.73 27.51 -8.88
CA GLN A 282 -11.83 28.86 -9.42
C GLN A 282 -13.17 29.13 -10.11
N ALA A 283 -13.79 28.09 -10.68
CA ALA A 283 -15.12 28.16 -11.29
C ALA A 283 -16.27 28.06 -10.26
N GLY A 284 -15.99 28.02 -8.96
CA GLY A 284 -17.00 27.92 -7.89
C GLY A 284 -17.47 26.49 -7.59
N GLY A 285 -16.74 25.47 -8.04
CA GLY A 285 -17.01 24.09 -7.71
C GLY A 285 -16.83 23.79 -6.22
N THR A 286 -17.75 23.03 -5.63
CA THR A 286 -17.67 22.62 -4.23
C THR A 286 -16.50 21.66 -4.00
N GLN A 287 -15.88 21.73 -2.83
CA GLN A 287 -14.86 20.76 -2.42
C GLN A 287 -15.49 19.47 -1.93
N GLU A 288 -15.11 18.37 -2.57
CA GLU A 288 -15.52 17.04 -2.14
C GLU A 288 -14.95 16.75 -0.75
N LYS A 289 -15.83 16.31 0.15
CA LYS A 289 -15.48 16.02 1.53
C LYS A 289 -14.61 14.76 1.57
N ARG A 290 -13.56 14.80 2.40
CA ARG A 290 -12.77 13.61 2.75
C ARG A 290 -13.57 12.71 3.69
N VAL A 291 -13.67 11.45 3.35
CA VAL A 291 -14.51 10.45 4.03
C VAL A 291 -13.68 9.36 4.71
N MET A 292 -12.42 9.20 4.31
CA MET A 292 -11.47 8.20 4.82
C MET A 292 -10.64 8.71 5.99
N ALA A 293 -11.03 9.81 6.64
CA ALA A 293 -10.28 10.40 7.75
C ALA A 293 -9.99 9.40 8.89
N HIS A 294 -10.94 8.48 9.11
CA HIS A 294 -10.93 7.43 10.12
C HIS A 294 -9.98 6.26 9.81
N VAL A 295 -9.45 6.15 8.59
CA VAL A 295 -8.59 5.01 8.20
C VAL A 295 -7.18 5.17 8.77
N HIS A 296 -6.71 4.13 9.49
CA HIS A 296 -5.32 3.97 9.96
C HIS A 296 -4.36 3.66 8.81
N PHE A 297 -4.12 4.70 8.01
CA PHE A 297 -3.31 4.64 6.81
C PHE A 297 -1.82 4.36 7.04
N PRO A 298 -1.11 5.08 7.95
CA PRO A 298 0.32 4.92 8.07
C PRO A 298 0.70 3.62 8.77
N VAL A 299 1.81 3.03 8.33
CA VAL A 299 2.55 1.95 8.97
C VAL A 299 3.76 2.60 9.64
N ASN A 300 3.58 2.94 10.92
CA ASN A 300 4.46 3.83 11.67
C ASN A 300 5.58 3.08 12.40
N PHE A 301 6.82 3.36 12.03
CA PHE A 301 8.02 2.91 12.73
C PHE A 301 8.61 4.03 13.57
N ARG A 302 9.41 3.64 14.57
CA ARG A 302 10.13 4.57 15.43
C ARG A 302 11.08 5.44 14.60
N CYS A 303 11.13 6.73 14.92
CA CYS A 303 12.14 7.61 14.37
C CYS A 303 13.54 7.18 14.85
N PRO A 304 14.53 7.06 13.96
CA PRO A 304 15.93 6.88 14.37
C PRO A 304 16.41 8.03 15.27
N ASP A 305 17.13 7.72 16.35
CA ASP A 305 17.55 8.70 17.36
C ASP A 305 18.46 9.79 16.79
N ASP A 306 19.26 9.46 15.79
CA ASP A 306 20.11 10.40 15.06
C ASP A 306 19.29 11.45 14.30
N VAL A 307 18.15 11.07 13.74
CA VAL A 307 17.20 11.99 13.07
C VAL A 307 16.58 12.92 14.10
N VAL A 308 16.16 12.39 15.25
CA VAL A 308 15.62 13.19 16.36
C VAL A 308 16.66 14.21 16.83
N LYS A 309 17.89 13.76 17.12
CA LYS A 309 19.00 14.63 17.54
C LYS A 309 19.33 15.68 16.49
N LYS A 310 19.31 15.34 15.20
CA LYS A 310 19.53 16.29 14.10
C LYS A 310 18.45 17.36 14.07
N PHE A 311 17.19 16.96 14.24
CA PHE A 311 16.04 17.87 14.26
C PHE A 311 16.09 18.81 15.48
N GLU A 312 16.48 18.32 16.65
CA GLU A 312 16.70 19.13 17.85
C GLU A 312 17.80 20.19 17.66
N ARG A 313 18.92 19.84 17.01
CA ARG A 313 20.02 20.78 16.71
C ARG A 313 19.61 21.91 15.77
N LEU A 314 18.65 21.67 14.88
CA LEU A 314 18.15 22.67 13.93
C LEU A 314 17.11 23.64 14.54
N GLY A 315 16.97 23.66 15.88
CA GLY A 315 16.01 24.55 16.55
C GLY A 315 14.56 24.06 16.46
N GLY A 316 14.36 22.77 16.21
CA GLY A 316 13.05 22.15 15.92
C GLY A 316 11.98 22.27 17.00
N ARG A 317 12.28 22.81 18.19
CA ARG A 317 11.28 23.06 19.26
C ARG A 317 10.15 23.99 18.81
N ASN A 318 10.40 24.94 17.89
CA ASN A 318 9.36 25.81 17.34
C ASN A 318 8.62 25.23 16.13
N LEU A 319 9.16 24.20 15.47
CA LEU A 319 8.56 23.58 14.27
C LEU A 319 7.61 22.42 14.63
N ILE A 320 7.81 21.72 15.74
CA ILE A 320 6.92 20.63 16.18
C ILE A 320 5.50 21.16 16.46
N VAL A 321 5.39 22.35 17.04
CA VAL A 321 4.11 23.00 17.36
C VAL A 321 3.29 23.33 16.10
N GLN A 322 3.93 23.67 14.97
CA GLN A 322 3.22 23.88 13.70
C GLN A 322 2.68 22.58 13.06
N PHE A 323 3.23 21.42 13.44
CA PHE A 323 2.72 20.11 13.00
C PHE A 323 1.64 19.54 13.93
N GLU A 324 1.33 20.19 15.05
CA GLU A 324 0.33 19.75 16.03
C GLU A 324 -1.07 20.35 15.78
N GLY A 325 -1.17 21.56 15.21
CA GLY A 325 -2.43 22.29 15.07
C GLY A 325 -3.40 21.85 13.95
N SER A 326 -3.22 20.70 13.31
CA SER A 326 -4.09 20.27 12.18
C SER A 326 -4.85 18.96 12.42
N THR A 327 -4.77 18.39 13.62
CA THR A 327 -5.45 17.13 13.96
C THR A 327 -6.67 17.28 14.87
N GLU A 328 -7.01 18.49 15.31
CA GLU A 328 -8.20 18.74 16.12
C GLU A 328 -8.99 19.96 15.60
N LEU A 329 -9.93 19.70 14.68
CA LEU A 329 -11.17 20.47 14.67
C LEU A 329 -12.09 19.74 15.64
N GLY A 330 -12.04 20.18 16.90
CA GLY A 330 -12.94 19.75 17.96
C GLY A 330 -14.40 19.91 17.53
N ALA A 331 -15.18 18.91 17.88
CA ALA A 331 -16.63 18.98 17.91
C ALA A 331 -17.04 20.19 18.77
N VAL A 332 -17.74 21.13 18.15
CA VAL A 332 -18.59 22.08 18.88
C VAL A 332 -19.86 21.31 19.23
N ILE A 333 -20.09 21.10 20.53
CA ILE A 333 -21.42 20.91 21.09
C ILE A 333 -22.02 22.31 21.29
#